data_AF-A0A946MMU7-F1
#
_entry.id   AF-A0A946MMU7-F1
#
_cell.length_a   1.000
_cell.length_b   1.000
_cell.length_c   1.000
_cell.angle_alpha   90.00
_cell.angle_beta   90.00
_cell.angle_gamma   90.00
#
_symmetry.space_group_name_H-M   'P 1'
#
loop_
_entity.id
_entity.type
_entity.pdbx_description
1 polymer ?
#
loop_
_entity_poly.entity_id
_entity_poly.type
_entity_poly.pdbx_seq_one_letter_code
_entity_poly.pdbx_strand_id
1 'polypeptide(L)'
;MQKKVWITSMSKDKKQITGLLNLAKKYGLAPDGHFWVDDLQKMAWQAPLENLLAKDTALWVISCTQKDLEAESIRYGLSLLCLSLQHIKGIGFPILFVCPDESLKIENLPTPFRGCDIIKSDNKSLGAKMTAKANTPVKKIPTEYRLNIHANQGYGIWFELGPAKGATWDGVLAGGLTSEANAHGVGPKDSIPLKTILEYQMQGLKLKSGTDDYTAWAVKNTIDE
;
A
#
# COMPACT_ATOMS: atom_id res chain seq x y z
N MET A 1 9.83 24.55 5.08
CA MET A 1 8.60 23.88 5.54
C MET A 1 9.01 22.64 6.31
N GLN A 2 8.49 22.44 7.54
CA GLN A 2 8.85 21.28 8.36
C GLN A 2 8.29 20.00 7.72
N LYS A 3 9.08 18.92 7.67
CA LYS A 3 8.66 17.65 7.05
C LYS A 3 7.73 16.90 8.01
N LYS A 4 6.56 16.48 7.52
CA LYS A 4 5.58 15.72 8.28
C LYS A 4 5.91 14.23 8.25
N VAL A 5 5.79 13.59 9.41
CA VAL A 5 5.86 12.12 9.55
C VAL A 5 4.50 11.62 9.99
N TRP A 6 3.91 10.71 9.23
CA TRP A 6 2.65 10.09 9.59
C TRP A 6 2.90 8.77 10.29
N ILE A 7 2.42 8.60 11.51
CA ILE A 7 2.58 7.38 12.31
C ILE A 7 1.25 6.62 12.34
N THR A 8 1.26 5.38 11.88
CA THR A 8 0.14 4.43 12.01
C THR A 8 0.49 3.41 13.07
N SER A 9 -0.33 3.27 14.10
CA SER A 9 -0.08 2.32 15.19
C SER A 9 -1.12 1.23 15.26
N MET A 10 -0.67 -0.02 15.26
CA MET A 10 -1.53 -1.19 15.52
C MET A 10 -1.86 -1.32 17.02
N SER A 11 -0.92 -0.92 17.89
CA SER A 11 -1.12 -0.88 19.33
C SER A 11 -1.80 0.41 19.77
N LYS A 12 -2.72 0.32 20.74
CA LYS A 12 -3.32 1.48 21.42
C LYS A 12 -2.48 1.96 22.63
N ASP A 13 -1.24 1.48 22.77
CA ASP A 13 -0.33 1.92 23.83
C ASP A 13 0.08 3.39 23.64
N LYS A 14 -0.56 4.25 24.43
CA LYS A 14 -0.31 5.70 24.41
C LYS A 14 1.13 6.05 24.80
N LYS A 15 1.79 5.28 25.67
CA LYS A 15 3.18 5.60 26.10
C LYS A 15 4.15 5.39 24.95
N GLN A 16 4.05 4.24 24.27
CA GLN A 16 4.87 3.94 23.10
C GLN A 16 4.70 5.01 22.01
N ILE A 17 3.45 5.35 21.67
CA ILE A 17 3.17 6.32 20.61
C ILE A 17 3.56 7.73 20.98
N THR A 18 3.32 8.16 22.23
CA THR A 18 3.81 9.45 22.71
C THR A 18 5.34 9.52 22.66
N GLY A 19 6.03 8.40 22.95
CA GLY A 19 7.47 8.27 22.78
C GLY A 19 7.93 8.50 21.34
N LEU A 20 7.29 7.85 20.36
CA LEU A 20 7.60 8.03 18.94
C LEU A 20 7.34 9.45 18.44
N LEU A 21 6.21 10.03 18.82
CA LEU A 21 5.87 11.42 18.49
C LEU A 21 6.92 12.38 19.08
N ASN A 22 7.26 12.23 20.35
CA ASN A 22 8.25 13.11 21.00
C ASN A 22 9.66 12.94 20.39
N LEU A 23 10.03 11.70 20.04
CA LEU A 23 11.30 11.42 19.36
C LEU A 23 11.36 12.14 18.01
N ALA A 24 10.32 12.02 17.18
CA ALA A 24 10.26 12.71 15.89
C ALA A 24 10.35 14.24 16.04
N LYS A 25 9.62 14.83 17.01
CA LYS A 25 9.70 16.27 17.32
C LYS A 25 11.11 16.70 17.71
N LYS A 26 11.78 15.93 18.58
CA LYS A 26 13.17 16.20 19.03
C LYS A 26 14.15 16.26 17.86
N TYR A 27 13.87 15.49 16.81
CA TYR A 27 14.67 15.43 15.59
C TYR A 27 14.20 16.40 14.49
N GLY A 28 13.36 17.39 14.84
CA GLY A 28 12.94 18.47 13.95
C GLY A 28 11.83 18.12 12.97
N LEU A 29 11.17 16.97 13.11
CA LEU A 29 10.06 16.55 12.26
C LEU A 29 8.73 17.02 12.86
N ALA A 30 7.68 17.12 12.03
CA ALA A 30 6.31 17.38 12.44
C ALA A 30 5.53 16.05 12.48
N PRO A 31 5.48 15.34 13.62
CA PRO A 31 4.80 14.05 13.67
C PRO A 31 3.31 14.23 13.91
N ASP A 32 2.55 13.37 13.27
CA ASP A 32 1.10 13.22 13.40
C ASP A 32 0.76 11.76 13.15
N GLY A 33 -0.47 11.33 13.43
CA GLY A 33 -0.81 9.93 13.22
C GLY A 33 -2.16 9.49 13.76
N HIS A 34 -2.40 8.20 13.64
CA HIS A 34 -3.63 7.56 14.07
C HIS A 34 -3.40 6.14 14.56
N PHE A 35 -4.38 5.61 15.29
CA PHE A 35 -4.47 4.18 15.57
C PHE A 35 -5.15 3.48 14.41
N TRP A 36 -4.63 2.33 14.00
CA TRP A 36 -5.24 1.51 12.98
C TRP A 36 -6.65 1.08 13.40
N VAL A 37 -7.57 1.14 12.45
CA VAL A 37 -8.94 0.67 12.61
C VAL A 37 -9.14 -0.50 11.66
N ASP A 38 -9.17 -1.71 12.22
CA ASP A 38 -9.36 -2.93 11.45
C ASP A 38 -10.85 -3.17 11.18
N ASP A 39 -11.39 -2.46 10.19
CA ASP A 39 -12.76 -2.61 9.69
C ASP A 39 -12.74 -2.60 8.16
N LEU A 40 -12.51 -3.78 7.57
CA LEU A 40 -12.47 -3.95 6.12
C LEU A 40 -13.84 -3.73 5.47
N GLN A 41 -14.94 -4.06 6.16
CA GLN A 41 -16.30 -3.88 5.65
C GLN A 41 -16.59 -2.40 5.39
N LYS A 42 -16.15 -1.53 6.32
CA LYS A 42 -16.25 -0.07 6.14
C LYS A 42 -15.07 0.54 5.39
N MET A 43 -14.11 -0.27 4.95
CA MET A 43 -12.89 0.18 4.28
C MET A 43 -12.13 1.23 5.10
N ALA A 44 -12.08 1.07 6.43
CA ALA A 44 -11.50 2.06 7.34
C ALA A 44 -10.01 2.36 7.06
N TRP A 45 -9.31 1.45 6.38
CA TRP A 45 -7.95 1.61 5.89
C TRP A 45 -7.77 2.82 4.95
N GLN A 46 -8.83 3.33 4.30
CA GLN A 46 -8.76 4.51 3.43
C GLN A 46 -8.59 5.82 4.19
N ALA A 47 -9.11 5.90 5.41
CA ALA A 47 -9.15 7.14 6.19
C ALA A 47 -7.80 7.91 6.28
N PRO A 48 -6.65 7.24 6.48
CA PRO A 48 -5.35 7.94 6.52
C PRO A 48 -4.79 8.37 5.15
N LEU A 49 -5.39 7.96 4.03
CA LEU A 49 -4.80 8.16 2.70
C LEU A 49 -4.59 9.65 2.39
N GLU A 50 -5.58 10.51 2.67
CA GLU A 50 -5.45 11.96 2.43
C GLU A 50 -4.25 12.56 3.17
N ASN A 51 -4.06 12.19 4.44
CA ASN A 51 -2.94 12.65 5.25
C ASN A 51 -1.60 12.13 4.75
N LEU A 52 -1.56 10.89 4.24
CA LEU A 52 -0.36 10.31 3.63
C LEU A 52 -0.02 10.97 2.28
N LEU A 53 -1.03 11.39 1.52
CA LEU A 53 -0.87 12.06 0.23
C LEU A 53 -0.51 13.54 0.36
N ALA A 54 -0.74 14.15 1.53
CA ALA A 54 -0.37 15.55 1.80
C ALA A 54 1.07 15.87 1.37
N LYS A 55 1.28 17.05 0.79
CA LYS A 55 2.57 17.42 0.15
C LYS A 55 3.74 17.46 1.13
N ASP A 56 3.46 17.76 2.39
CA ASP A 56 4.42 17.86 3.49
C ASP A 56 4.71 16.52 4.16
N THR A 57 3.84 15.51 4.01
CA THR A 57 4.08 14.14 4.48
C THR A 57 5.20 13.49 3.67
N ALA A 58 6.32 13.25 4.35
CA ALA A 58 7.57 12.82 3.75
C ALA A 58 8.02 11.41 4.19
N LEU A 59 7.38 10.86 5.23
CA LEU A 59 7.65 9.52 5.74
C LEU A 59 6.38 8.95 6.35
N TRP A 60 6.10 7.70 6.03
CA TRP A 60 5.12 6.89 6.74
C TRP A 60 5.81 5.91 7.69
N VAL A 61 5.46 5.99 8.96
CA VAL A 61 5.94 5.07 10.00
C VAL A 61 4.80 4.15 10.41
N ILE A 62 5.05 2.85 10.40
CA ILE A 62 4.09 1.83 10.83
C ILE A 62 4.63 1.18 12.10
N SER A 63 3.93 1.38 13.22
CA SER A 63 4.26 0.77 14.51
C SER A 63 3.42 -0.49 14.71
N CYS A 64 4.03 -1.65 14.58
CA CYS A 64 3.36 -2.95 14.69
C CYS A 64 4.31 -4.03 15.23
N THR A 65 3.72 -5.17 15.58
CA THR A 65 4.40 -6.42 15.95
C THR A 65 4.20 -7.49 14.88
N GLN A 66 4.95 -8.58 14.94
CA GLN A 66 4.67 -9.76 14.11
C GLN A 66 3.26 -10.30 14.33
N LYS A 67 2.78 -10.27 15.58
CA LYS A 67 1.43 -10.74 15.97
C LYS A 67 0.31 -9.94 15.30
N ASP A 68 0.48 -8.61 15.18
CA ASP A 68 -0.51 -7.77 14.48
C ASP A 68 -0.63 -8.20 13.01
N LEU A 69 0.48 -8.59 12.39
CA LEU A 69 0.50 -9.06 11.01
C LEU A 69 0.08 -10.52 10.85
N GLU A 70 -0.28 -11.25 11.91
CA GLU A 70 -0.92 -12.57 11.79
C GLU A 70 -2.37 -12.42 11.30
N ALA A 71 -3.02 -11.29 11.61
CA ALA A 71 -4.36 -10.98 11.11
C ALA A 71 -4.33 -10.67 9.60
N GLU A 72 -5.04 -11.48 8.82
CA GLU A 72 -5.16 -11.28 7.36
C GLU A 72 -5.79 -9.93 7.01
N SER A 73 -6.79 -9.51 7.80
CA SER A 73 -7.48 -8.22 7.62
C SER A 73 -6.53 -7.03 7.69
N ILE A 74 -5.62 -7.04 8.65
CA ILE A 74 -4.57 -6.01 8.81
C ILE A 74 -3.61 -6.04 7.64
N ARG A 75 -3.08 -7.22 7.27
CA ARG A 75 -2.18 -7.36 6.12
C ARG A 75 -2.83 -6.86 4.82
N TYR A 76 -4.08 -7.23 4.62
CA TYR A 76 -4.87 -6.85 3.45
C TYR A 76 -5.10 -5.33 3.39
N GLY A 77 -5.66 -4.74 4.46
CA GLY A 77 -5.92 -3.30 4.53
C GLY A 77 -4.65 -2.44 4.41
N LEU A 78 -3.55 -2.85 5.07
CA LEU A 78 -2.26 -2.17 4.92
C LEU A 78 -1.73 -2.22 3.49
N SER A 79 -1.89 -3.38 2.82
CA SER A 79 -1.45 -3.54 1.44
C SER A 79 -2.24 -2.63 0.51
N LEU A 80 -3.55 -2.54 0.66
CA LEU A 80 -4.39 -1.64 -0.14
C LEU A 80 -4.00 -0.18 0.07
N LEU A 81 -3.85 0.26 1.32
CA LEU A 81 -3.42 1.62 1.64
C LEU A 81 -2.05 1.94 1.03
N CYS A 82 -1.11 1.00 1.10
CA CYS A 82 0.22 1.17 0.54
C CYS A 82 0.18 1.28 -0.99
N LEU A 83 -0.59 0.42 -1.67
CA LEU A 83 -0.75 0.46 -3.12
C LEU A 83 -1.38 1.79 -3.58
N SER A 84 -2.42 2.27 -2.89
CA SER A 84 -3.01 3.59 -3.16
C SER A 84 -2.01 4.74 -2.96
N LEU A 85 -1.18 4.66 -1.92
CA LEU A 85 -0.13 5.65 -1.66
C LEU A 85 0.96 5.61 -2.75
N GLN A 86 1.42 4.42 -3.12
CA GLN A 86 2.49 4.21 -4.09
C GLN A 86 2.08 4.59 -5.52
N HIS A 87 0.79 4.46 -5.88
CA HIS A 87 0.26 4.96 -7.14
C HIS A 87 0.55 6.47 -7.33
N ILE A 88 0.34 7.26 -6.28
CA ILE A 88 0.48 8.73 -6.34
C ILE A 88 1.90 9.21 -5.99
N LYS A 89 2.50 8.67 -4.91
CA LYS A 89 3.81 9.10 -4.41
C LYS A 89 4.98 8.32 -5.02
N GLY A 90 4.69 7.26 -5.77
CA GLY A 90 5.67 6.31 -6.32
C GLY A 90 6.06 5.22 -5.31
N ILE A 91 6.46 4.06 -5.82
CA ILE A 91 6.92 2.91 -5.02
C ILE A 91 8.20 3.19 -4.20
N GLY A 92 8.90 4.28 -4.50
CA GLY A 92 10.07 4.74 -3.74
C GLY A 92 9.74 5.60 -2.52
N PHE A 93 8.45 5.86 -2.23
CA PHE A 93 8.05 6.66 -1.08
C PHE A 93 8.56 6.05 0.23
N PRO A 94 9.19 6.84 1.14
CA PRO A 94 9.77 6.31 2.36
C PRO A 94 8.72 5.73 3.32
N ILE A 95 8.88 4.44 3.64
CA ILE A 95 8.12 3.74 4.67
C ILE A 95 9.10 3.10 5.66
N LEU A 96 8.79 3.16 6.96
CA LEU A 96 9.59 2.60 8.05
C LEU A 96 8.70 1.82 9.02
N PHE A 97 9.03 0.56 9.25
CA PHE A 97 8.40 -0.24 10.29
C PHE A 97 9.14 -0.07 11.60
N VAL A 98 8.41 0.19 12.68
CA VAL A 98 8.92 0.28 14.04
C VAL A 98 8.29 -0.83 14.86
N CYS A 99 9.12 -1.74 15.37
CA CYS A 99 8.66 -2.88 16.17
C CYS A 99 9.16 -2.74 17.62
N PRO A 100 8.35 -3.05 18.64
CA PRO A 100 8.81 -3.10 20.04
C PRO A 100 9.95 -4.09 20.26
N ASP A 101 9.94 -5.19 19.51
CA ASP A 101 10.89 -6.29 19.59
C ASP A 101 11.52 -6.58 18.21
N GLU A 102 12.38 -7.60 18.14
CA GLU A 102 13.04 -8.03 16.90
C GLU A 102 12.31 -9.18 16.19
N SER A 103 11.03 -9.40 16.52
CA SER A 103 10.24 -10.52 15.96
C SER A 103 9.85 -10.31 14.49
N LEU A 104 9.71 -9.05 14.08
CA LEU A 104 9.24 -8.71 12.74
C LEU A 104 10.37 -8.84 11.73
N LYS A 105 10.16 -9.69 10.73
CA LYS A 105 11.14 -9.93 9.66
C LYS A 105 10.63 -9.46 8.30
N ILE A 106 11.56 -9.07 7.43
CA ILE A 106 11.22 -8.51 6.12
C ILE A 106 10.49 -9.53 5.25
N GLU A 107 10.81 -10.82 5.41
CA GLU A 107 10.19 -12.00 4.79
C GLU A 107 8.80 -12.36 5.33
N ASN A 108 8.31 -11.64 6.34
CA ASN A 108 6.93 -11.74 6.82
C ASN A 108 6.03 -10.55 6.43
N LEU A 109 6.59 -9.46 5.89
CA LEU A 109 5.80 -8.31 5.44
C LEU A 109 4.98 -8.60 4.16
N PRO A 110 3.80 -7.99 3.97
CA PRO A 110 3.10 -8.06 2.69
C PRO A 110 3.97 -7.51 1.54
N THR A 111 3.73 -7.99 0.31
CA THR A 111 4.53 -7.69 -0.88
C THR A 111 4.86 -6.19 -1.07
N PRO A 112 3.91 -5.24 -0.93
CA PRO A 112 4.19 -3.81 -1.09
C PRO A 112 5.25 -3.25 -0.12
N PHE A 113 5.53 -3.96 0.97
CA PHE A 113 6.45 -3.54 2.04
C PHE A 113 7.77 -4.31 2.04
N ARG A 114 8.00 -5.27 1.13
CA ARG A 114 9.24 -6.07 1.09
C ARG A 114 10.53 -5.26 0.92
N GLY A 115 10.43 -4.04 0.39
CA GLY A 115 11.56 -3.10 0.27
C GLY A 115 11.71 -2.15 1.46
N CYS A 116 10.90 -2.28 2.51
CA CYS A 116 10.91 -1.36 3.65
C CYS A 116 11.99 -1.70 4.67
N ASP A 117 12.36 -0.70 5.45
CA ASP A 117 13.21 -0.88 6.63
C ASP A 117 12.38 -1.25 7.86
N ILE A 118 12.91 -2.15 8.69
CA ILE A 118 12.42 -2.44 10.03
C ILE A 118 13.44 -1.93 11.04
N ILE A 119 12.98 -1.36 12.15
CA ILE A 119 13.83 -0.92 13.26
C ILE A 119 13.12 -1.11 14.60
N LYS A 120 13.89 -1.48 15.63
CA LYS A 120 13.37 -1.60 16.98
C LYS A 120 13.05 -0.24 17.59
N SER A 121 11.98 -0.16 18.38
CA SER A 121 11.47 1.09 18.96
C SER A 121 12.44 1.78 19.94
N ASP A 122 13.27 1.00 20.64
CA ASP A 122 14.29 1.49 21.58
C ASP A 122 15.67 1.72 20.93
N ASN A 123 15.78 1.50 19.62
CA ASN A 123 17.05 1.67 18.91
C ASN A 123 17.43 3.16 18.90
N LYS A 124 18.64 3.47 19.39
CA LYS A 124 19.16 4.84 19.49
C LYS A 124 19.20 5.58 18.15
N SER A 125 19.29 4.85 17.04
CA SER A 125 19.32 5.42 15.68
C SER A 125 17.94 5.74 15.10
N LEU A 126 16.84 5.37 15.77
CA LEU A 126 15.48 5.52 15.24
C LEU A 126 15.16 6.96 14.81
N GLY A 127 15.41 7.94 15.68
CA GLY A 127 15.16 9.35 15.34
C GLY A 127 15.99 9.82 14.15
N ALA A 128 17.27 9.44 14.09
CA ALA A 128 18.14 9.76 12.97
C ALA A 128 17.68 9.09 11.66
N LYS A 129 17.22 7.84 11.72
CA LYS A 129 16.69 7.10 10.56
C LYS A 129 15.39 7.72 10.04
N MET A 130 14.50 8.16 10.94
CA MET A 130 13.29 8.91 10.58
C MET A 130 13.64 10.22 9.86
N THR A 131 14.55 11.01 10.42
CA THR A 131 14.98 12.28 9.81
C THR A 131 15.68 12.07 8.47
N ALA A 132 16.56 11.08 8.37
CA ALA A 132 17.21 10.74 7.12
C ALA A 132 16.18 10.40 6.04
N LYS A 133 15.28 9.44 6.31
CA LYS A 133 14.23 9.03 5.36
C LYS A 133 13.31 10.18 4.95
N ALA A 134 12.88 11.02 5.90
CA ALA A 134 12.00 12.16 5.61
C ALA A 134 12.67 13.26 4.76
N ASN A 135 14.00 13.31 4.73
CA ASN A 135 14.77 14.28 3.94
C ASN A 135 15.37 13.68 2.67
N THR A 136 15.46 12.35 2.56
CA THR A 136 15.89 11.68 1.33
C THR A 136 14.87 11.93 0.22
N PRO A 137 15.28 12.45 -0.94
CA PRO A 137 14.39 12.57 -2.10
C PRO A 137 13.79 11.22 -2.49
N VAL A 138 12.48 11.20 -2.78
CA VAL A 138 11.79 10.00 -3.22
C VAL A 138 12.44 9.49 -4.51
N LYS A 139 12.96 8.26 -4.46
CA LYS A 139 13.57 7.63 -5.63
C LYS A 139 12.49 7.37 -6.67
N LYS A 140 12.67 7.89 -7.88
CA LYS A 140 11.85 7.52 -9.03
C LYS A 140 12.29 6.14 -9.49
N ILE A 141 11.47 5.14 -9.20
CA ILE A 141 11.69 3.77 -9.63
C ILE A 141 10.69 3.52 -10.77
N PRO A 142 11.16 3.24 -12.01
CA PRO A 142 10.26 2.90 -13.10
C PRO A 142 9.59 1.56 -12.78
N THR A 143 8.29 1.49 -13.00
CA THR A 143 7.50 0.26 -12.91
C THR A 143 7.16 -0.22 -14.33
N GLU A 144 6.97 -1.52 -14.49
CA GLU A 144 6.58 -2.13 -15.78
C GLU A 144 5.08 -1.97 -16.06
N TYR A 145 4.31 -1.63 -15.03
CA TYR A 145 2.87 -1.39 -15.08
C TYR A 145 2.45 -0.36 -14.03
N ARG A 146 1.25 0.20 -14.18
CA ARG A 146 0.55 0.96 -13.14
C ARG A 146 -0.44 0.05 -12.41
N LEU A 147 -0.56 0.28 -11.11
CA LEU A 147 -1.53 -0.38 -10.25
C LEU A 147 -2.14 0.66 -9.31
N ASN A 148 -3.45 0.80 -9.37
CA ASN A 148 -4.21 1.67 -8.48
C ASN A 148 -5.38 0.89 -7.85
N ILE A 149 -5.84 1.37 -6.69
CA ILE A 149 -6.95 0.79 -5.95
C ILE A 149 -8.06 1.83 -5.89
N HIS A 150 -9.22 1.48 -6.44
CA HIS A 150 -10.45 2.23 -6.22
C HIS A 150 -11.32 1.46 -5.25
N ALA A 151 -11.69 2.07 -4.14
CA ALA A 151 -12.46 1.37 -3.13
C ALA A 151 -13.61 2.26 -2.65
N ASN A 152 -14.81 1.70 -2.66
CA ASN A 152 -16.02 2.38 -2.22
C ASN A 152 -16.97 1.36 -1.59
N GLN A 153 -17.59 1.69 -0.45
CA GLN A 153 -18.48 0.77 0.25
C GLN A 153 -19.65 0.25 -0.62
N GLY A 154 -20.11 1.02 -1.60
CA GLY A 154 -21.19 0.63 -2.51
C GLY A 154 -20.77 -0.25 -3.69
N TYR A 155 -19.52 -0.13 -4.18
CA TYR A 155 -19.05 -0.84 -5.39
C TYR A 155 -17.89 -1.81 -5.14
N GLY A 156 -17.48 -1.97 -3.88
CA GLY A 156 -16.39 -2.87 -3.49
C GLY A 156 -15.02 -2.28 -3.78
N ILE A 157 -14.05 -3.18 -4.03
CA ILE A 157 -12.65 -2.85 -4.28
C ILE A 157 -12.34 -3.23 -5.72
N TRP A 158 -11.87 -2.25 -6.49
CA TRP A 158 -11.43 -2.40 -7.87
C TRP A 158 -9.92 -2.22 -7.93
N PHE A 159 -9.26 -3.18 -8.56
CA PHE A 159 -7.84 -3.09 -8.91
C PHE A 159 -7.76 -2.57 -10.33
N GLU A 160 -7.23 -1.37 -10.50
CA GLU A 160 -6.92 -0.81 -11.82
C GLU A 160 -5.51 -1.22 -12.21
N LEU A 161 -5.35 -1.80 -13.40
CA LEU A 161 -4.07 -2.16 -13.99
C LEU A 161 -3.91 -1.46 -15.34
N GLY A 162 -2.67 -1.22 -15.74
CA GLY A 162 -2.36 -0.75 -17.09
C GLY A 162 -0.87 -0.67 -17.37
N PRO A 163 -0.50 -0.39 -18.62
CA PRO A 163 0.90 -0.33 -19.04
C PRO A 163 1.66 0.79 -18.32
N ALA A 164 2.99 0.61 -18.24
CA ALA A 164 3.88 1.70 -17.89
C ALA A 164 3.79 2.87 -18.89
N LYS A 165 4.34 4.02 -18.48
CA LYS A 165 4.41 5.19 -19.35
C LYS A 165 5.07 4.86 -20.69
N GLY A 166 4.42 5.21 -21.79
CA GLY A 166 4.85 4.99 -23.16
C GLY A 166 4.69 3.56 -23.68
N ALA A 167 4.03 2.67 -22.94
CA ALA A 167 3.76 1.31 -23.36
C ALA A 167 2.28 1.09 -23.74
N THR A 168 2.04 0.02 -24.49
CA THR A 168 0.71 -0.43 -24.90
C THR A 168 0.63 -1.94 -24.73
N TRP A 169 -0.49 -2.43 -24.25
CA TRP A 169 -0.78 -3.85 -24.11
C TRP A 169 -1.82 -4.30 -25.14
N ASP A 170 -1.61 -5.46 -25.76
CA ASP A 170 -2.58 -6.12 -26.64
C ASP A 170 -3.37 -7.18 -25.87
N GLY A 171 -4.23 -6.71 -24.97
CA GLY A 171 -4.94 -7.54 -24.01
C GLY A 171 -4.26 -7.67 -22.65
N VAL A 172 -5.03 -8.15 -21.68
CA VAL A 172 -4.62 -8.34 -20.29
C VAL A 172 -5.21 -9.64 -19.77
N LEU A 173 -4.38 -10.37 -19.01
CA LEU A 173 -4.82 -11.42 -18.11
C LEU A 173 -4.50 -10.97 -16.69
N ALA A 174 -5.53 -10.86 -15.85
CA ALA A 174 -5.40 -10.43 -14.46
C ALA A 174 -6.08 -11.45 -13.54
N GLY A 175 -5.39 -11.85 -12.48
CA GLY A 175 -5.88 -12.87 -11.55
C GLY A 175 -5.11 -12.87 -10.24
N GLY A 176 -5.62 -13.64 -9.29
CA GLY A 176 -5.08 -13.72 -7.94
C GLY A 176 -5.27 -15.08 -7.30
N LEU A 177 -4.60 -15.28 -6.16
CA LEU A 177 -4.81 -16.42 -5.28
C LEU A 177 -6.23 -16.32 -4.70
N THR A 178 -7.06 -17.32 -4.99
CA THR A 178 -8.38 -17.52 -4.36
C THR A 178 -9.32 -16.30 -4.33
N SER A 179 -9.19 -15.36 -5.27
CA SER A 179 -10.12 -14.24 -5.41
C SER A 179 -11.12 -14.51 -6.52
N GLU A 180 -12.40 -14.59 -6.18
CA GLU A 180 -13.48 -14.54 -7.17
C GLU A 180 -13.72 -13.07 -7.53
N ALA A 181 -12.97 -12.58 -8.52
CA ALA A 181 -13.38 -11.37 -9.22
C ALA A 181 -14.84 -11.58 -9.67
N ASN A 182 -15.70 -10.60 -9.44
CA ASN A 182 -17.11 -10.63 -9.83
C ASN A 182 -17.44 -9.56 -10.88
N ALA A 183 -16.48 -8.70 -11.21
CA ALA A 183 -16.56 -7.69 -12.25
C ALA A 183 -15.17 -7.38 -12.82
N HIS A 184 -15.12 -7.00 -14.10
CA HIS A 184 -13.96 -6.38 -14.74
C HIS A 184 -14.43 -5.38 -15.80
N GLY A 185 -13.57 -4.42 -16.11
CA GLY A 185 -13.87 -3.34 -17.05
C GLY A 185 -12.60 -2.80 -17.69
N VAL A 186 -12.72 -2.27 -18.91
CA VAL A 186 -11.67 -1.51 -19.58
C VAL A 186 -12.16 -0.07 -19.70
N GLY A 187 -11.31 0.89 -19.34
CA GLY A 187 -11.68 2.29 -19.35
C GLY A 187 -10.49 3.22 -19.11
N PRO A 188 -10.76 4.53 -19.00
CA PRO A 188 -9.74 5.53 -18.74
C PRO A 188 -9.03 5.26 -17.42
N LYS A 189 -7.72 5.54 -17.38
CA LYS A 189 -6.94 5.50 -16.15
C LYS A 189 -7.54 6.38 -15.05
N ASP A 190 -7.26 6.03 -13.82
CA ASP A 190 -7.71 6.72 -12.60
C ASP A 190 -9.23 6.77 -12.44
N SER A 191 -9.98 5.85 -13.06
CA SER A 191 -11.44 5.82 -13.00
C SER A 191 -12.02 4.41 -13.09
N ILE A 192 -13.17 4.19 -12.44
CA ILE A 192 -14.00 2.99 -12.67
C ILE A 192 -14.90 3.26 -13.89
N PRO A 193 -14.85 2.43 -14.95
CA PRO A 193 -15.65 2.68 -16.15
C PRO A 193 -17.15 2.54 -15.89
N LEU A 194 -17.93 3.55 -16.28
CA LEU A 194 -19.39 3.49 -16.24
C LEU A 194 -19.98 2.58 -17.34
N LYS A 195 -19.26 2.49 -18.48
CA LYS A 195 -19.57 1.65 -19.63
C LYS A 195 -18.26 1.13 -20.22
N THR A 196 -18.25 -0.12 -20.65
CA THR A 196 -17.07 -0.78 -21.22
C THR A 196 -17.51 -1.73 -22.34
N ILE A 197 -16.67 -1.88 -23.35
CA ILE A 197 -16.76 -2.95 -24.35
C ILE A 197 -15.60 -3.88 -24.08
N LEU A 198 -15.89 -5.14 -23.76
CA LEU A 198 -14.88 -6.14 -23.43
C LEU A 198 -14.66 -7.05 -24.63
N GLU A 199 -13.54 -6.88 -25.29
CA GLU A 199 -13.19 -7.65 -26.48
C GLU A 199 -12.66 -9.02 -26.06
N TYR A 200 -13.26 -10.08 -26.61
CA TYR A 200 -12.86 -11.47 -26.36
C TYR A 200 -12.68 -11.82 -24.87
N GLN A 201 -13.63 -11.39 -24.04
CA GLN A 201 -13.52 -11.61 -22.59
C GLN A 201 -13.51 -13.11 -22.23
N MET A 202 -12.68 -13.45 -21.25
CA MET A 202 -12.65 -14.76 -20.62
C MET A 202 -12.74 -14.57 -19.10
N GLN A 203 -13.54 -15.40 -18.44
CA GLN A 203 -13.75 -15.33 -16.99
C GLN A 203 -13.49 -16.70 -16.38
N GLY A 204 -13.04 -16.70 -15.12
CA GLY A 204 -12.85 -17.92 -14.35
C GLY A 204 -11.75 -18.86 -14.85
N LEU A 205 -10.76 -18.34 -15.58
CA LEU A 205 -9.62 -19.13 -16.05
C LEU A 205 -8.88 -19.71 -14.86
N LYS A 206 -8.75 -21.03 -14.83
CA LYS A 206 -7.95 -21.74 -13.82
C LYS A 206 -6.52 -21.85 -14.32
N LEU A 207 -5.61 -21.24 -13.58
CA LEU A 207 -4.18 -21.24 -13.89
C LEU A 207 -3.42 -21.88 -12.75
N LYS A 208 -2.28 -22.49 -13.06
CA LYS A 208 -1.39 -23.06 -12.07
C LYS A 208 0.00 -22.48 -12.24
N SER A 209 0.57 -21.96 -11.16
CA SER A 209 1.97 -21.53 -11.10
C SER A 209 2.65 -22.22 -9.92
N GLY A 210 3.59 -23.12 -10.21
CA GLY A 210 4.18 -23.97 -9.19
C GLY A 210 3.13 -24.85 -8.49
N THR A 211 3.01 -24.69 -7.17
CA THR A 211 2.04 -25.41 -6.33
C THR A 211 0.71 -24.68 -6.19
N ASP A 212 0.63 -23.44 -6.64
CA ASP A 212 -0.49 -22.55 -6.32
C ASP A 212 -1.49 -22.48 -7.47
N ASP A 213 -2.77 -22.55 -7.12
CA ASP A 213 -3.89 -22.39 -8.03
C ASP A 213 -4.39 -20.95 -8.04
N TYR A 214 -4.60 -20.41 -9.24
CA TYR A 214 -5.06 -19.04 -9.47
C TYR A 214 -6.35 -19.04 -10.28
N THR A 215 -7.18 -18.03 -10.04
CA THR A 215 -8.29 -17.71 -10.94
C THR A 215 -8.01 -16.36 -11.59
N ALA A 216 -8.14 -16.31 -12.91
CA ALA A 216 -7.88 -15.12 -13.70
C ALA A 216 -9.00 -14.84 -14.70
N TRP A 217 -9.18 -13.57 -15.00
CA TRP A 217 -10.05 -13.07 -16.06
C TRP A 217 -9.17 -12.38 -17.10
N ALA A 218 -9.61 -12.38 -18.35
CA ALA A 218 -8.84 -11.83 -19.45
C ALA A 218 -9.72 -11.07 -20.44
N VAL A 219 -9.09 -10.12 -21.14
CA VAL A 219 -9.65 -9.34 -22.24
C VAL A 219 -8.58 -9.13 -23.31
N LYS A 220 -9.00 -8.89 -24.55
CA LYS A 220 -8.11 -8.60 -25.68
C LYS A 220 -8.16 -7.13 -26.14
N ASN A 221 -8.79 -6.26 -25.36
CA ASN A 221 -8.75 -4.83 -25.63
C ASN A 221 -7.30 -4.34 -25.68
N THR A 222 -6.98 -3.49 -26.65
CA THR A 222 -5.73 -2.71 -26.59
C THR A 222 -5.82 -1.71 -25.45
N ILE A 223 -4.81 -1.67 -24.59
CA ILE A 223 -4.74 -0.77 -23.43
C ILE A 223 -3.52 0.12 -23.57
N ASP A 224 -3.73 1.43 -23.57
CA ASP A 224 -2.69 2.47 -23.58
C ASP A 224 -2.47 3.08 -22.18
N GLU A 225 -1.53 4.04 -22.11
CA GLU A 225 -1.02 4.61 -20.85
C GLU A 225 -1.95 5.54 -20.07
#